data_AF-A0A837P629-F1
#
_entry.id   AF-A0A837P629-F1
#
_cell.length_a   1.000
_cell.length_b   1.000
_cell.length_c   1.000
_cell.angle_alpha   90.00
_cell.angle_beta   90.00
_cell.angle_gamma   90.00
#
_symmetry.space_group_name_H-M   'P 1'
#
loop_
_entity.id
_entity.type
_entity.pdbx_description
1 polymer ?
#
loop_
_entity_poly.entity_id
_entity_poly.type
_entity_poly.pdbx_seq_one_letter_code
_entity_poly.pdbx_strand_id
1 'polypeptide(L)'
;MMFKLTEIDDVLNNLGDHTDFATIAKKEADLGVQHFQYDVATGATTYFGENGYLVERRTNGLAVRVAREEDAAAVEQIAKQYIAGQLALTDAVKQFAKAGCQAWTANLKRHIVDFSGDEGKIMAAVTF
;
A
#
# COMPACT_ATOMS: atom_id res chain seq x y z
N MET A 1 -6.07 -20.15 1.41
CA MET A 1 -6.83 -19.88 0.16
C MET A 1 -5.86 -19.30 -0.89
N MET A 2 -6.03 -19.60 -2.19
CA MET A 2 -5.19 -19.03 -3.26
C MET A 2 -6.01 -18.00 -4.05
N PHE A 3 -5.63 -16.73 -3.96
CA PHE A 3 -6.26 -15.60 -4.67
C PHE A 3 -5.56 -15.31 -5.99
N LYS A 4 -6.26 -14.71 -6.95
CA LYS A 4 -5.70 -14.26 -8.23
C LYS A 4 -5.68 -12.74 -8.29
N LEU A 5 -4.78 -12.20 -9.12
CA LEU A 5 -4.71 -10.75 -9.34
C LEU A 5 -6.04 -10.16 -9.83
N THR A 6 -6.77 -10.88 -10.68
CA THR A 6 -8.09 -10.44 -11.17
C THR A 6 -9.12 -10.30 -10.06
N GLU A 7 -9.08 -11.16 -9.03
CA GLU A 7 -10.03 -11.08 -7.91
C GLU A 7 -9.70 -9.88 -7.01
N ILE A 8 -8.42 -9.56 -6.86
CA ILE A 8 -7.96 -8.34 -6.19
C ILE A 8 -8.39 -7.11 -6.98
N ASP A 9 -8.17 -7.11 -8.30
CA ASP A 9 -8.61 -6.02 -9.20
C ASP A 9 -10.11 -5.78 -9.10
N ASP A 10 -10.92 -6.84 -9.15
CA ASP A 10 -12.37 -6.74 -9.04
C ASP A 10 -12.79 -6.15 -7.70
N VAL A 11 -12.15 -6.54 -6.59
CA VAL A 11 -12.38 -5.91 -5.29
C VAL A 11 -12.06 -4.43 -5.35
N LEU A 12 -10.83 -4.06 -5.74
CA LEU A 12 -10.35 -2.69 -5.68
C LEU A 12 -11.14 -1.75 -6.62
N ASN A 13 -11.49 -2.20 -7.83
CA ASN A 13 -12.26 -1.41 -8.80
C ASN A 13 -13.71 -1.13 -8.35
N ASN A 14 -14.24 -1.97 -7.46
CA ASN A 14 -15.58 -1.79 -6.88
C ASN A 14 -15.55 -0.99 -5.57
N LEU A 15 -14.36 -0.66 -5.07
CA LEU A 15 -14.19 0.27 -3.96
C LEU A 15 -14.05 1.69 -4.53
N GLY A 16 -14.69 2.67 -3.88
CA GLY A 16 -14.51 4.07 -4.25
C GLY A 16 -13.12 4.57 -3.90
N ASP A 17 -12.64 5.61 -4.58
CA ASP A 17 -11.29 6.17 -4.42
C ASP A 17 -10.96 6.61 -2.98
N HIS A 18 -11.99 6.91 -2.18
CA HIS A 18 -11.89 7.37 -0.78
C HIS A 18 -12.27 6.30 0.25
N THR A 19 -12.23 5.03 -0.12
CA THR A 19 -12.47 3.94 0.83
C THR A 19 -11.36 3.92 1.88
N ASP A 20 -11.74 3.78 3.15
CA ASP A 20 -10.77 3.65 4.23
C ASP A 20 -9.97 2.34 4.12
N PHE A 21 -8.75 2.37 4.64
CA PHE A 21 -7.84 1.24 4.45
C PHE A 21 -8.27 -0.01 5.21
N ALA A 22 -9.00 0.12 6.34
CA ALA A 22 -9.50 -1.04 7.08
C ALA A 22 -10.51 -1.83 6.24
N THR A 23 -11.37 -1.14 5.50
CA THR A 23 -12.30 -1.76 4.54
C THR A 23 -11.55 -2.45 3.38
N ILE A 24 -10.54 -1.79 2.79
CA ILE A 24 -9.70 -2.39 1.74
C ILE A 24 -9.01 -3.66 2.26
N ALA A 25 -8.31 -3.54 3.39
CA ALA A 25 -7.59 -4.62 4.04
C ALA A 25 -8.49 -5.80 4.37
N LYS A 26 -9.70 -5.54 4.85
CA LYS A 26 -10.66 -6.61 5.13
C LYS A 26 -11.02 -7.37 3.85
N LYS A 27 -11.32 -6.66 2.75
CA LYS A 27 -11.71 -7.32 1.49
C LYS A 27 -10.59 -8.14 0.89
N GLU A 28 -9.35 -7.64 0.91
CA GLU A 28 -8.19 -8.40 0.45
C GLU A 28 -7.87 -9.59 1.39
N ALA A 29 -8.02 -9.43 2.70
CA ALA A 29 -7.87 -10.51 3.66
C ALA A 29 -8.93 -11.60 3.50
N ASP A 30 -10.18 -11.24 3.17
CA ASP A 30 -11.26 -12.18 2.87
C ASP A 30 -10.94 -13.05 1.62
N LEU A 31 -10.08 -12.57 0.70
CA LEU A 31 -9.51 -13.36 -0.42
C LEU A 31 -8.33 -14.26 -0.01
N GLY A 32 -7.76 -14.04 1.18
CA GLY A 32 -6.62 -14.79 1.71
C GLY A 32 -5.28 -14.07 1.64
N VAL A 33 -5.25 -12.78 1.33
CA VAL A 33 -4.04 -11.95 1.45
C VAL A 33 -3.68 -11.80 2.94
N GLN A 34 -2.41 -12.01 3.29
CA GLN A 34 -1.91 -11.84 4.66
C GLN A 34 -1.17 -10.52 4.84
N HIS A 35 -0.40 -10.15 3.81
CA HIS A 35 0.27 -8.87 3.71
C HIS A 35 0.56 -8.57 2.24
N PHE A 36 0.87 -7.31 1.94
CA PHE A 36 1.36 -6.91 0.64
C PHE A 36 2.41 -5.81 0.77
N GLN A 37 3.27 -5.70 -0.23
CA GLN A 37 4.22 -4.60 -0.37
C GLN A 37 3.91 -3.83 -1.64
N TYR A 38 3.76 -2.51 -1.53
CA TYR A 38 3.60 -1.59 -2.63
C TYR A 38 4.90 -0.82 -2.86
N ASP A 39 5.34 -0.75 -4.12
CA ASP A 39 6.48 0.04 -4.56
C ASP A 39 5.99 1.37 -5.15
N VAL A 40 6.39 2.49 -4.54
CA VAL A 40 5.93 3.82 -4.91
C VAL A 40 6.45 4.23 -6.29
N ALA A 41 7.68 3.86 -6.62
CA ALA A 41 8.32 4.30 -7.85
C ALA A 41 7.67 3.69 -9.10
N THR A 42 7.29 2.42 -9.02
CA THR A 42 6.77 1.63 -10.15
C THR A 42 5.27 1.42 -10.11
N GLY A 43 4.65 1.61 -8.94
CA GLY A 43 3.27 1.21 -8.69
C GLY A 43 3.07 -0.30 -8.70
N ALA A 44 4.15 -1.07 -8.49
CA ALA A 44 4.08 -2.51 -8.36
C ALA A 44 3.55 -2.90 -6.98
N THR A 45 2.84 -4.02 -6.91
CA THR A 45 2.38 -4.60 -5.63
C THR A 45 2.67 -6.09 -5.62
N THR A 46 3.31 -6.58 -4.57
CA THR A 46 3.43 -8.02 -4.30
C THR A 46 2.50 -8.38 -3.15
N TYR A 47 1.56 -9.27 -3.41
CA TYR A 47 0.60 -9.79 -2.44
C TYR A 47 1.05 -11.16 -1.96
N PHE A 48 0.99 -11.39 -0.65
CA PHE A 48 1.46 -12.62 -0.02
C PHE A 48 0.32 -13.33 0.69
N GLY A 49 0.14 -14.61 0.37
CA GLY A 49 -0.84 -15.52 0.96
C GLY A 49 -0.20 -16.54 1.90
N GLU A 50 -0.93 -17.64 2.14
CA GLU A 50 -0.46 -18.75 2.96
C GLU A 50 0.64 -19.57 2.27
N ASN A 51 1.48 -20.24 3.06
CA ASN A 51 2.44 -21.25 2.59
C ASN A 51 3.40 -20.74 1.49
N GLY A 52 3.79 -19.46 1.54
CA GLY A 52 4.69 -18.84 0.56
C GLY A 52 4.02 -18.49 -0.77
N TYR A 53 2.70 -18.57 -0.86
CA TYR A 53 1.96 -18.14 -2.04
C TYR A 53 2.11 -16.63 -2.26
N LEU A 54 2.35 -16.21 -3.50
CA LEU A 54 2.44 -14.81 -3.87
C LEU A 54 1.81 -14.53 -5.23
N VAL A 55 1.33 -13.31 -5.41
CA VAL A 55 0.83 -12.76 -6.67
C VAL A 55 1.41 -11.37 -6.87
N GLU A 56 1.91 -11.10 -8.06
CA GLU A 56 2.56 -9.83 -8.39
C GLU A 56 1.73 -9.02 -9.39
N ARG A 57 1.51 -7.75 -9.06
CA ARG A 57 1.15 -6.70 -9.99
C ARG A 57 2.41 -5.93 -10.34
N ARG A 58 2.80 -5.92 -11.62
CA ARG A 58 4.02 -5.21 -12.07
C ARG A 58 3.89 -3.69 -12.08
N THR A 59 2.68 -3.18 -12.28
CA THR A 59 2.35 -1.76 -12.19
C THR A 59 0.84 -1.59 -12.12
N ASN A 60 0.39 -0.52 -11.48
CA ASN A 60 -0.99 -0.01 -11.54
C ASN A 60 -1.11 1.24 -12.42
N GLY A 61 -0.06 1.63 -13.14
CA GLY A 61 -0.02 2.85 -13.97
C GLY A 61 0.26 4.14 -13.20
N LEU A 62 0.57 4.06 -11.89
CA LEU A 62 0.86 5.22 -11.04
C LEU A 62 2.36 5.47 -10.81
N ALA A 63 3.21 4.93 -11.69
CA ALA A 63 4.65 5.09 -11.59
C ALA A 63 5.04 6.58 -11.46
N VAL A 64 5.89 6.88 -10.50
CA VAL A 64 6.29 8.25 -10.15
C VAL A 64 7.75 8.28 -9.67
N ARG A 65 8.42 9.40 -9.86
CA ARG A 65 9.78 9.58 -9.33
C ARG A 65 9.72 9.89 -7.83
N VAL A 66 10.35 9.04 -7.02
CA VAL A 66 10.55 9.27 -5.58
C VAL A 66 11.69 10.27 -5.35
N ALA A 67 11.48 11.19 -4.41
CA ALA A 67 12.48 12.16 -3.97
C ALA A 67 13.62 11.45 -3.23
N ARG A 68 14.84 12.00 -3.32
CA ARG A 68 15.99 11.48 -2.56
C ARG A 68 15.97 11.90 -1.10
N GLU A 69 15.36 13.03 -0.82
CA GLU A 69 15.25 13.55 0.54
C GLU A 69 14.04 12.90 1.23
N GLU A 70 14.29 12.39 2.43
CA GLU A 70 13.30 11.70 3.25
C GLU A 70 12.70 12.67 4.28
N ASP A 71 11.37 12.79 4.29
CA ASP A 71 10.63 13.52 5.32
C ASP A 71 9.67 12.56 6.04
N ALA A 72 10.15 11.97 7.14
CA ALA A 72 9.37 11.02 7.93
C ALA A 72 8.10 11.64 8.53
N ALA A 73 8.13 12.94 8.89
CA ALA A 73 6.97 13.61 9.45
C ALA A 73 5.87 13.81 8.38
N ALA A 74 6.27 14.19 7.17
CA ALA A 74 5.34 14.26 6.04
C ALA A 74 4.77 12.88 5.71
N VAL A 75 5.60 11.83 5.64
CA VAL A 75 5.14 10.45 5.39
C VAL A 75 4.12 10.01 6.43
N GLU A 76 4.34 10.27 7.73
CA GLU A 76 3.39 9.92 8.78
C GLU A 76 2.04 10.64 8.61
N GLN A 77 2.05 11.93 8.25
CA GLN A 77 0.82 12.68 8.02
C GLN A 77 0.05 12.18 6.80
N ILE A 78 0.74 11.93 5.69
CA ILE A 78 0.15 11.39 4.45
C ILE A 78 -0.42 10.00 4.72
N ALA A 79 0.30 9.15 5.45
CA ALA A 79 -0.14 7.82 5.85
C ALA A 79 -1.44 7.83 6.64
N LYS A 80 -1.56 8.70 7.63
CA LYS A 80 -2.80 8.84 8.42
C LYS A 80 -3.99 9.26 7.56
N GLN A 81 -3.79 10.21 6.63
CA GLN A 81 -4.85 10.66 5.73
C GLN A 81 -5.27 9.57 4.75
N TYR A 82 -4.30 8.87 4.14
CA TYR A 82 -4.56 7.78 3.22
C TYR A 82 -5.30 6.62 3.92
N ILE A 83 -4.83 6.22 5.11
CA ILE A 83 -5.45 5.14 5.88
C ILE A 83 -6.88 5.48 6.29
N ALA A 84 -7.15 6.74 6.63
CA ALA A 84 -8.49 7.23 6.94
C ALA A 84 -9.41 7.41 5.71
N GLY A 85 -8.97 7.08 4.49
CA GLY A 85 -9.74 7.28 3.26
C GLY A 85 -9.84 8.74 2.80
N GLN A 86 -9.05 9.65 3.39
CA GLN A 86 -9.07 11.08 3.06
C GLN A 86 -8.26 11.41 1.80
N LEU A 87 -7.39 10.49 1.37
CA LEU A 87 -6.63 10.61 0.12
C LEU A 87 -6.93 9.41 -0.78
N ALA A 88 -7.19 9.69 -2.05
CA ALA A 88 -7.18 8.67 -3.09
C ALA A 88 -5.76 8.13 -3.30
N LEU A 89 -5.63 6.86 -3.70
CA LEU A 89 -4.34 6.21 -3.94
C LEU A 89 -3.46 7.04 -4.89
N THR A 90 -4.04 7.56 -5.97
CA THR A 90 -3.38 8.38 -7.00
C THR A 90 -2.68 9.61 -6.43
N ASP A 91 -3.29 10.24 -5.42
CA ASP A 91 -2.76 11.44 -4.78
C ASP A 91 -1.82 11.08 -3.63
N ALA A 92 -2.12 10.03 -2.88
CA ALA A 92 -1.24 9.49 -1.84
C ALA A 92 0.12 9.11 -2.43
N VAL A 93 0.17 8.36 -3.55
CA VAL A 93 1.40 7.97 -4.24
C VAL A 93 2.27 9.18 -4.60
N LYS A 94 1.67 10.23 -5.15
CA LYS A 94 2.40 11.46 -5.50
C LYS A 94 2.96 12.17 -4.27
N GLN A 95 2.20 12.19 -3.17
CA GLN A 95 2.63 12.83 -1.93
C GLN A 95 3.74 12.04 -1.24
N PHE A 96 3.59 10.72 -1.14
CA PHE A 96 4.62 9.82 -0.63
C PHE A 96 5.93 9.92 -1.42
N ALA A 97 5.84 9.92 -2.75
CA ALA A 97 6.99 10.08 -3.61
C ALA A 97 7.73 11.40 -3.35
N LYS A 98 7.01 12.51 -3.15
CA LYS A 98 7.62 13.81 -2.81
C LYS A 98 8.30 13.80 -1.44
N ALA A 99 7.80 13.02 -0.49
CA ALA A 99 8.34 12.88 0.86
C ALA A 99 9.46 11.83 0.98
N GLY A 100 9.87 11.20 -0.12
CA GLY A 100 10.95 10.21 -0.14
C GLY A 100 10.55 8.79 0.28
N CYS A 101 9.25 8.51 0.41
CA CYS A 101 8.77 7.15 0.69
C CYS A 101 8.93 6.28 -0.55
N GLN A 102 9.67 5.18 -0.43
CA GLN A 102 9.93 4.25 -1.53
C GLN A 102 8.92 3.10 -1.60
N ALA A 103 8.46 2.62 -0.45
CA ALA A 103 7.53 1.51 -0.38
C ALA A 103 6.63 1.59 0.85
N TRP A 104 5.55 0.82 0.85
CA TRP A 104 4.84 0.49 2.09
C TRP A 104 4.44 -0.98 2.13
N THR A 105 4.48 -1.54 3.34
CA THR A 105 4.10 -2.93 3.61
C THR A 105 2.90 -2.94 4.53
N ALA A 106 1.77 -3.43 4.03
CA ALA A 106 0.56 -3.60 4.81
C ALA A 106 0.48 -5.02 5.35
N ASN A 107 0.47 -5.17 6.68
CA ASN A 107 0.27 -6.44 7.34
C ASN A 107 -1.18 -6.55 7.82
N LEU A 108 -1.98 -7.34 7.10
CA LEU A 108 -3.44 -7.41 7.33
C LEU A 108 -3.78 -8.21 8.59
N LYS A 109 -2.88 -9.10 9.04
CA LYS A 109 -3.04 -9.84 10.31
C LYS A 109 -2.74 -8.99 11.54
N ARG A 110 -1.79 -8.06 11.41
CA ARG A 110 -1.34 -7.18 12.50
C ARG A 110 -2.00 -5.79 12.46
N HIS A 111 -2.82 -5.52 11.45
CA HIS A 111 -3.54 -4.26 11.30
C HIS A 111 -2.60 -3.05 11.32
N ILE A 112 -1.50 -3.13 10.56
CA ILE A 112 -0.47 -2.10 10.49
C ILE A 112 0.09 -1.95 9.08
N VAL A 113 0.38 -0.71 8.67
CA VAL A 113 1.14 -0.38 7.47
C VAL A 113 2.44 0.29 7.86
N ASP A 114 3.54 -0.29 7.43
CA ASP A 114 4.89 0.25 7.60
C ASP A 114 5.31 0.94 6.30
N PHE A 115 5.63 2.23 6.37
CA PHE A 115 6.10 3.05 5.24
C PHE A 115 7.60 3.19 5.32
N SER A 116 8.31 2.88 4.25
CA SER A 116 9.77 2.84 4.22
C SER A 116 10.39 3.78 3.18
N GLY A 117 11.50 4.37 3.56
CA GLY A 117 12.40 5.14 2.70
C GLY A 117 13.47 4.26 2.07
N ASP A 118 14.64 4.86 1.81
CA ASP A 118 15.78 4.19 1.22
C ASP A 118 16.30 3.05 2.11
N GLU A 119 16.81 2.00 1.48
CA GLU A 119 17.32 0.79 2.13
C GLU A 119 16.33 0.11 3.11
N GLY A 120 15.03 0.40 3.00
CA GLY A 120 13.98 -0.17 3.85
C GLY A 120 13.84 0.47 5.23
N LYS A 121 14.45 1.64 5.47
CA LYS A 121 14.30 2.38 6.72
C LYS A 121 12.84 2.76 6.96
N ILE A 122 12.26 2.31 8.08
CA ILE A 122 10.89 2.68 8.45
C ILE A 122 10.83 4.17 8.78
N MET A 123 9.97 4.88 8.05
CA MET A 123 9.71 6.31 8.21
C MET A 123 8.45 6.56 9.03
N ALA A 124 7.42 5.71 8.87
CA ALA A 124 6.20 5.76 9.64
C ALA A 124 5.58 4.36 9.76
N ALA A 125 4.83 4.13 10.84
CA ALA A 125 4.04 2.93 11.05
C ALA A 125 2.66 3.34 11.56
N VAL A 126 1.59 2.93 10.87
CA VAL A 126 0.23 3.37 11.17
C VAL A 126 -0.72 2.17 11.21
N THR A 127 -1.49 2.08 12.28
CA THR A 127 -2.51 1.04 12.46
C THR A 127 -3.83 1.42 11.80
N PHE A 128 -4.61 0.42 11.37
CA PHE A 128 -5.90 0.61 10.71
C PHE A 128 -6.96 -0.37 11.22
#